data_AF-A0A1I8C8B2-F1
#
_entry.id   AF-A0A1I8C8B2-F1
#
_cell.length_a   1.000
_cell.length_b   1.000
_cell.length_c   1.000
_cell.angle_alpha   90.00
_cell.angle_beta   90.00
_cell.angle_gamma   90.00
#
_symmetry.space_group_name_H-M   'P 1'
#
loop_
_entity.id
_entity.type
_entity.pdbx_description
1 polymer ?
#
loop_
_entity_poly.entity_id
_entity_poly.type
_entity_poly.pdbx_seq_one_letter_code
_entity_poly.pdbx_strand_id
1 'polypeptide(L)'
;MFVTELGTHWRSCELEHLILFMKQVWFHENLIIGSNKLPTHATVIHGVSGTRRTGAFCILSIVCRQLASKKSCAIVTTSLLVRKYRCNVLRSKAMFATVLLGTLYYAQESYLIRKKDPNYVSAIRLVSSAMLSKDRTDKYGGTDKKKQKTESYK
;
A
#
# COMPACT_ATOMS: atom_id res chain seq x y z
N MET A 1 -16.77 -30.61 -9.68
CA MET A 1 -16.06 -29.44 -10.20
C MET A 1 -15.53 -28.66 -9.00
N PHE A 2 -14.37 -29.08 -8.46
CA PHE A 2 -13.71 -28.44 -7.31
C PHE A 2 -12.44 -27.78 -7.83
N VAL A 3 -12.48 -26.46 -8.00
CA VAL A 3 -11.33 -25.67 -8.43
C VAL A 3 -11.08 -24.60 -7.37
N THR A 4 -9.93 -24.76 -6.68
CA THR A 4 -9.13 -23.75 -5.97
C THR A 4 -9.69 -23.09 -4.70
N GLU A 5 -9.60 -23.78 -3.56
CA GLU A 5 -9.57 -23.14 -2.22
C GLU A 5 -8.14 -22.99 -1.65
N LEU A 6 -7.13 -23.58 -2.28
CA LEU A 6 -5.76 -23.62 -1.74
C LEU A 6 -4.89 -22.38 -2.03
N GLY A 7 -5.39 -21.40 -2.79
CA GLY A 7 -4.59 -20.24 -3.23
C GLY A 7 -4.65 -19.01 -2.32
N THR A 8 -5.66 -18.90 -1.45
CA THR A 8 -5.94 -17.67 -0.68
C THR A 8 -5.53 -17.77 0.78
N HIS A 9 -5.42 -18.98 1.35
CA HIS A 9 -5.21 -19.17 2.79
C HIS A 9 -3.81 -18.72 3.28
N TRP A 10 -2.77 -18.91 2.47
CA TRP A 10 -1.38 -18.66 2.86
C TRP A 10 -1.04 -17.16 2.97
N ARG A 11 -1.73 -16.29 2.22
CA ARG A 11 -1.44 -14.84 2.17
C ARG A 11 -2.09 -14.03 3.29
N SER A 12 -3.20 -14.49 3.84
CA SER A 12 -3.88 -13.85 4.98
C SER A 12 -2.97 -13.80 6.22
N CYS A 13 -2.20 -14.87 6.45
CA CYS A 13 -1.32 -15.01 7.62
C CYS A 13 -0.15 -14.00 7.59
N GLU A 14 0.43 -13.72 6.43
CA GLU A 14 1.55 -12.77 6.31
C GLU A 14 1.13 -11.32 6.58
N LEU A 15 -0.05 -10.92 6.11
CA LEU A 15 -0.58 -9.57 6.35
C LEU A 15 -0.98 -9.38 7.81
N GLU A 16 -1.53 -10.42 8.43
CA GLU A 16 -1.85 -10.42 9.86
C GLU A 16 -0.60 -10.16 10.71
N HIS A 17 0.48 -10.90 10.46
CA HIS A 17 1.76 -10.67 11.15
C HIS A 17 2.31 -9.26 10.92
N LEU A 18 2.18 -8.72 9.70
CA LEU A 18 2.61 -7.36 9.40
C LEU A 18 1.80 -6.31 10.20
N ILE A 19 0.48 -6.50 10.29
CA ILE A 19 -0.40 -5.61 11.05
C ILE A 19 -0.14 -5.72 12.55
N LEU A 20 0.07 -6.94 13.08
CA LEU A 20 0.43 -7.16 14.48
C LEU A 20 1.78 -6.50 14.81
N PHE A 21 2.79 -6.69 13.97
CA PHE A 21 4.09 -6.02 14.11
C PHE A 21 3.93 -4.49 14.12
N MET A 22 3.14 -3.94 13.20
CA MET A 22 2.86 -2.51 13.13
C MET A 22 2.19 -2.00 14.41
N LYS A 23 1.22 -2.72 14.96
CA LYS A 23 0.57 -2.37 16.24
C LYS A 23 1.56 -2.40 17.40
N GLN A 24 2.48 -3.36 17.42
CA GLN A 24 3.54 -3.42 18.43
C GLN A 24 4.47 -2.20 18.35
N VAL A 25 4.86 -1.80 17.14
CA VAL A 25 5.65 -0.57 16.93
C VAL A 25 4.89 0.65 17.47
N TRP A 26 3.60 0.79 17.16
CA TRP A 26 2.80 1.90 17.66
C TRP A 26 2.64 1.91 19.17
N PHE A 27 2.49 0.74 19.78
CA PHE A 27 2.45 0.60 21.22
C PHE A 27 3.73 1.17 21.86
N HIS A 28 4.91 0.79 21.36
CA HIS A 28 6.18 1.33 21.83
C HIS A 28 6.37 2.82 21.52
N GLU A 29 5.95 3.29 20.34
CA GLU A 29 5.96 4.73 20.02
C GLU A 29 5.15 5.53 21.05
N ASN A 30 3.96 5.03 21.42
CA ASN A 30 3.11 5.70 22.41
C ASN A 30 3.71 5.66 23.82
N LEU A 31 4.43 4.58 24.19
CA LEU A 31 5.15 4.51 25.47
C LEU A 31 6.30 5.55 25.55
N ILE A 32 6.99 5.78 24.43
CA ILE A 32 8.11 6.74 24.35
C ILE A 32 7.61 8.18 24.35
N ILE A 33 6.53 8.47 23.61
CA ILE A 33 5.96 9.83 23.51
C ILE A 33 5.33 10.26 24.86
N GLY A 34 4.80 9.30 25.63
CA GLY A 34 4.17 9.59 26.91
C GLY A 34 2.98 10.55 26.78
N SER A 35 2.76 11.41 27.79
CA SER A 35 1.71 12.43 27.80
C SER A 35 2.06 13.71 27.01
N ASN A 36 3.30 13.85 26.55
CA ASN A 36 3.75 15.01 25.80
C ASN A 36 3.37 14.89 24.32
N LYS A 37 2.44 15.74 23.87
CA LYS A 37 1.87 15.71 22.51
C LYS A 37 2.80 16.21 21.40
N LEU A 38 4.04 16.61 21.72
CA LEU A 38 5.02 17.05 20.74
C LEU A 38 5.92 15.87 20.35
N PRO A 39 6.03 15.53 19.05
CA PRO A 39 6.89 14.44 18.60
C PRO A 39 8.36 14.86 18.75
N THR A 40 8.96 14.55 19.89
CA THR A 40 10.39 14.73 20.14
C THR A 40 11.24 13.64 19.49
N HIS A 41 10.61 12.60 18.94
CA HIS A 41 11.27 11.42 18.41
C HIS A 41 10.67 10.99 17.06
N ALA A 42 11.51 10.38 16.23
CA ALA A 42 11.13 9.80 14.95
C ALA A 42 11.48 8.31 14.91
N THR A 43 10.55 7.48 14.43
CA THR A 43 10.78 6.05 14.24
C THR A 43 11.61 5.83 12.99
N VAL A 44 12.80 5.23 13.17
CA VAL A 44 13.67 4.85 12.06
C VAL A 44 13.18 3.53 11.48
N ILE A 45 12.78 3.57 10.21
CA ILE A 45 12.33 2.39 9.46
C ILE A 45 13.30 2.19 8.31
N HIS A 46 13.93 1.01 8.22
CA HIS A 46 14.82 0.69 7.11
C HIS A 46 14.63 -0.74 6.60
N GLY A 47 15.04 -0.92 5.36
CA GLY A 47 15.30 -2.20 4.73
C GLY A 47 16.55 -2.03 3.87
N VAL A 48 16.89 -3.01 3.04
CA VAL A 48 18.14 -3.00 2.26
C VAL A 48 18.42 -1.66 1.55
N SER A 49 17.44 -1.12 0.82
CA SER A 49 17.55 0.18 0.14
C SER A 49 16.76 1.32 0.79
N GLY A 50 16.06 1.06 1.90
CA GLY A 50 15.24 2.05 2.58
C GLY A 50 14.13 2.69 1.72
N THR A 51 13.60 1.99 0.69
CA THR A 51 12.59 2.54 -0.23
C THR A 51 11.39 1.61 -0.45
N ARG A 52 11.61 0.36 -0.89
CA ARG A 52 10.51 -0.56 -1.25
C ARG A 52 9.66 -0.99 -0.05
N ARG A 53 10.20 -1.92 0.77
CA ARG A 53 9.52 -2.45 1.97
C ARG A 53 9.31 -1.35 3.02
N THR A 54 10.30 -0.49 3.20
CA THR A 54 10.26 0.68 4.09
C THR A 54 9.11 1.61 3.76
N GLY A 55 8.98 2.00 2.49
CA GLY A 55 7.91 2.91 2.06
C GLY A 55 6.53 2.27 2.17
N ALA A 56 6.40 0.98 1.84
CA ALA A 56 5.15 0.24 1.99
C ALA A 56 4.70 0.18 3.47
N PHE A 57 5.62 -0.16 4.39
CA PHE A 57 5.34 -0.18 5.82
C PHE A 57 4.96 1.21 6.35
N CYS A 58 5.72 2.25 5.98
CA CYS A 58 5.44 3.62 6.40
C CYS A 58 4.05 4.10 5.94
N ILE A 59 3.71 3.87 4.66
CA ILE A 59 2.42 4.27 4.11
C ILE A 59 1.28 3.48 4.75
N LEU A 60 1.42 2.17 4.89
CA LEU A 60 0.44 1.33 5.57
C LEU A 60 0.21 1.81 7.01
N SER A 61 1.29 2.11 7.73
CA SER A 61 1.24 2.66 9.09
C SER A 61 0.45 3.97 9.18
N ILE A 62 0.73 4.93 8.29
CA ILE A 62 0.00 6.21 8.24
C ILE A 62 -1.48 5.99 7.91
N VAL A 63 -1.78 5.16 6.91
CA VAL A 63 -3.14 4.86 6.46
C VAL A 63 -3.95 4.16 7.56
N CYS A 64 -3.39 3.18 8.24
CA CYS A 64 -4.07 2.49 9.33
C CYS A 64 -4.29 3.42 10.53
N ARG A 65 -3.37 4.36 10.83
CA ARG A 65 -3.62 5.42 11.83
C ARG A 65 -4.74 6.37 11.41
N GLN A 66 -4.86 6.71 10.11
CA GLN A 66 -6.00 7.48 9.59
C GLN A 66 -7.31 6.72 9.79
N LEU A 67 -7.34 5.42 9.47
CA LEU A 67 -8.51 4.57 9.71
C LEU A 67 -8.90 4.49 11.20
N ALA A 68 -7.91 4.31 12.08
CA ALA A 68 -8.14 4.23 13.52
C ALA A 68 -8.79 5.50 14.07
N SER A 69 -8.27 6.67 13.66
CA SER A 69 -8.69 7.98 14.18
C SER A 69 -9.91 8.59 13.48
N LYS A 70 -10.01 8.47 12.15
CA LYS A 70 -11.01 9.17 11.33
C LYS A 70 -12.01 8.25 10.65
N LYS A 71 -11.86 6.93 10.79
CA LYS A 71 -12.70 5.91 10.11
C LYS A 71 -12.69 6.04 8.57
N SER A 72 -11.72 6.78 8.03
CA SER A 72 -11.51 7.07 6.62
C SER A 72 -10.01 7.21 6.35
N CYS A 73 -9.58 6.97 5.12
CA CYS A 73 -8.16 7.10 4.76
C CYS A 73 -7.98 7.55 3.30
N ALA A 74 -6.82 8.13 3.01
CA ALA A 74 -6.47 8.62 1.68
C ALA A 74 -5.19 7.94 1.18
N ILE A 75 -5.31 6.71 0.69
CA ILE A 75 -4.17 5.85 0.33
C ILE A 75 -3.31 6.48 -0.77
N VAL A 76 -3.93 6.94 -1.87
CA VAL A 76 -3.21 7.52 -3.01
C VAL A 76 -2.52 8.82 -2.62
N THR A 77 -3.24 9.74 -1.98
CA THR A 77 -2.68 11.02 -1.51
C THR A 77 -1.52 10.81 -0.54
N THR A 78 -1.69 9.92 0.44
CA THR A 78 -0.63 9.56 1.40
C THR A 78 0.59 9.01 0.67
N SER A 79 0.39 8.14 -0.32
CA SER A 79 1.47 7.56 -1.11
C SER A 79 2.24 8.62 -1.91
N LEU A 80 1.54 9.57 -2.53
CA LEU A 80 2.15 10.68 -3.27
C LEU A 80 2.94 11.61 -2.35
N LEU A 81 2.40 11.94 -1.18
CA LEU A 81 3.08 12.77 -0.19
C LEU A 81 4.37 12.10 0.31
N VAL A 82 4.34 10.81 0.65
CA VAL A 82 5.56 10.08 1.05
C VAL A 82 6.58 10.06 -0.09
N ARG A 83 6.14 9.91 -1.35
CA ARG A 83 7.03 9.96 -2.52
C ARG A 83 7.69 11.33 -2.73
N LYS A 84 7.09 12.43 -2.25
CA LYS A 84 7.72 13.76 -2.25
C LYS A 84 8.95 13.82 -1.34
N TYR A 85 8.93 13.08 -0.23
CA TYR A 85 10.03 13.03 0.74
C TYR A 85 11.02 11.89 0.50
N ARG A 86 10.59 10.79 -0.12
CA ARG A 86 11.45 9.63 -0.41
C ARG A 86 11.18 9.10 -1.82
N CYS A 87 12.17 9.24 -2.69
CA CYS A 87 12.10 8.74 -4.05
C CYS A 87 11.95 7.20 -4.09
N ASN A 88 11.44 6.68 -5.20
CA ASN A 88 11.28 5.23 -5.46
C ASN A 88 10.34 4.45 -4.52
N VAL A 89 9.64 5.11 -3.59
CA VAL A 89 8.60 4.48 -2.77
C VAL A 89 7.42 4.00 -3.65
N LEU A 90 6.94 2.78 -3.38
CA LEU A 90 5.80 2.14 -4.05
C LEU A 90 5.84 2.10 -5.59
N ARG A 91 7.05 2.01 -6.20
CA ARG A 91 7.18 1.75 -7.65
C ARG A 91 6.69 0.37 -8.09
N SER A 92 6.68 -0.59 -7.17
CA SER A 92 6.26 -1.97 -7.45
C SER A 92 4.76 -2.14 -7.22
N LYS A 93 4.05 -2.66 -8.23
CA LYS A 93 2.62 -3.01 -8.13
C LYS A 93 2.35 -3.92 -6.93
N ALA A 94 3.23 -4.91 -6.70
CA ALA A 94 3.12 -5.81 -5.56
C ALA A 94 3.16 -5.06 -4.22
N MET A 95 4.06 -4.08 -4.06
CA MET A 95 4.13 -3.29 -2.82
C MET A 95 2.90 -2.40 -2.62
N PHE A 96 2.38 -1.80 -3.70
CA PHE A 96 1.15 -1.01 -3.62
C PHE A 96 -0.06 -1.90 -3.25
N ALA A 97 -0.15 -3.09 -3.84
CA ALA A 97 -1.18 -4.05 -3.51
C ALA A 97 -1.06 -4.59 -2.08
N THR A 98 0.16 -4.79 -1.55
CA THR A 98 0.37 -5.10 -0.12
C THR A 98 -0.22 -4.00 0.76
N VAL A 99 -0.04 -2.73 0.42
CA VAL A 99 -0.66 -1.61 1.16
C VAL A 99 -2.19 -1.68 1.11
N LEU A 100 -2.78 -1.93 -0.08
CA LEU A 100 -4.23 -2.06 -0.23
C LEU A 100 -4.79 -3.24 0.59
N LEU A 101 -4.20 -4.42 0.47
CA LEU A 101 -4.63 -5.60 1.20
C LEU A 101 -4.45 -5.43 2.72
N GLY A 102 -3.32 -4.89 3.15
CA GLY A 102 -3.09 -4.59 4.58
C GLY A 102 -4.10 -3.59 5.13
N THR A 103 -4.48 -2.58 4.33
CA THR A 103 -5.50 -1.60 4.72
C THR A 103 -6.88 -2.25 4.87
N LEU A 104 -7.28 -3.09 3.91
CA LEU A 104 -8.54 -3.84 3.96
C LEU A 104 -8.58 -4.80 5.16
N TYR A 105 -7.47 -5.51 5.40
CA TYR A 105 -7.35 -6.43 6.53
C TYR A 105 -7.45 -5.67 7.87
N TYR A 106 -6.73 -4.56 8.03
CA TYR A 106 -6.82 -3.71 9.21
C TYR A 106 -8.23 -3.15 9.43
N ALA A 107 -8.90 -2.71 8.36
CA ALA A 107 -10.28 -2.22 8.44
C ALA A 107 -11.26 -3.32 8.88
N GLN A 108 -11.07 -4.55 8.39
CA GLN A 108 -11.85 -5.71 8.83
C GLN A 108 -11.59 -6.06 10.30
N GLU A 109 -10.32 -6.11 10.72
CA GLU A 109 -9.92 -6.40 12.10
C GLU A 109 -10.43 -5.33 13.08
N SER A 110 -10.50 -4.08 12.62
CA SER A 110 -11.03 -2.94 13.38
C SER A 110 -12.57 -2.83 13.32
N TYR A 111 -13.25 -3.85 12.82
CA TYR A 111 -14.72 -3.91 12.67
C TYR A 111 -15.34 -2.79 11.81
N LEU A 112 -14.55 -2.13 10.95
CA LEU A 112 -15.06 -1.11 10.00
C LEU A 112 -15.74 -1.76 8.80
N ILE A 113 -15.36 -2.99 8.47
CA ILE A 113 -15.89 -3.77 7.35
C ILE A 113 -16.20 -5.18 7.85
N ARG A 114 -17.35 -5.73 7.43
CA ARG A 114 -17.72 -7.11 7.78
C ARG A 114 -16.94 -8.10 6.91
N LYS A 115 -16.37 -9.14 7.52
CA LYS A 115 -15.62 -10.19 6.80
C LYS A 115 -16.44 -10.89 5.70
N LYS A 116 -17.75 -11.03 5.90
CA LYS A 116 -18.69 -11.64 4.95
C LYS A 116 -19.29 -10.64 3.95
N ASP A 117 -18.86 -9.37 3.96
CA ASP A 117 -19.33 -8.38 2.99
C ASP A 117 -18.87 -8.78 1.58
N PRO A 118 -19.78 -8.91 0.61
CA PRO A 118 -19.41 -9.29 -0.76
C PRO A 118 -18.45 -8.27 -1.41
N ASN A 119 -18.52 -6.99 -1.06
CA ASN A 119 -17.62 -5.97 -1.56
C ASN A 119 -16.20 -6.16 -1.01
N TYR A 120 -16.08 -6.53 0.26
CA TYR A 120 -14.79 -6.87 0.88
C TYR A 120 -14.14 -8.07 0.19
N VAL A 121 -14.90 -9.17 0.06
CA VAL A 121 -14.42 -10.40 -0.58
C VAL A 121 -14.01 -10.13 -2.03
N SER A 122 -14.83 -9.37 -2.76
CA SER A 122 -14.54 -8.97 -4.14
C SER A 122 -13.28 -8.11 -4.25
N ALA A 123 -13.11 -7.13 -3.35
CA ALA A 123 -11.93 -6.27 -3.32
C ALA A 123 -10.64 -7.05 -3.02
N ILE A 124 -10.65 -7.94 -2.01
CA ILE A 124 -9.51 -8.81 -1.70
C ILE A 124 -9.13 -9.66 -2.92
N ARG A 125 -10.12 -10.23 -3.61
CA ARG A 125 -9.90 -11.01 -4.83
C ARG A 125 -9.29 -10.17 -5.94
N LEU A 126 -9.86 -9.00 -6.23
CA LEU A 126 -9.39 -8.10 -7.30
C LEU A 126 -7.95 -7.66 -7.08
N VAL A 127 -7.62 -7.22 -5.86
CA VAL A 127 -6.26 -6.78 -5.52
C VAL A 127 -5.28 -7.96 -5.56
N SER A 128 -5.66 -9.13 -5.05
CA SER A 128 -4.83 -10.33 -5.09
C SER A 128 -4.55 -10.81 -6.51
N SER A 129 -5.53 -10.72 -7.41
CA SER A 129 -5.37 -11.02 -8.83
C SER A 129 -4.45 -10.00 -9.52
N ALA A 130 -4.57 -8.71 -9.19
CA ALA A 130 -3.70 -7.67 -9.74
C ALA A 130 -2.23 -7.81 -9.29
N MET A 131 -1.95 -8.47 -8.16
CA MET A 131 -0.58 -8.83 -7.76
C MET A 131 0.01 -9.97 -8.59
N LEU A 132 -0.84 -10.86 -9.10
CA LEU A 132 -0.45 -12.08 -9.80
C LEU A 132 -0.38 -11.91 -11.32
N SER A 133 -1.02 -10.87 -11.85
CA SER A 133 -0.91 -10.58 -13.27
C SER A 133 0.55 -10.25 -13.60
N LYS A 134 1.14 -10.99 -14.55
CA LYS A 134 2.42 -10.61 -15.14
C LYS A 134 2.25 -9.20 -15.69
N ASP A 135 3.23 -8.33 -15.40
CA ASP A 135 3.37 -7.09 -16.14
C ASP A 135 3.39 -7.46 -17.62
N ARG A 136 2.34 -7.09 -18.35
CA ARG A 136 2.52 -6.81 -19.78
C ARG A 136 3.52 -5.67 -19.75
N THR A 137 4.78 -5.99 -19.99
CA THR A 137 5.78 -4.98 -20.32
C THR A 137 5.19 -4.23 -21.49
N ASP A 138 4.63 -3.06 -21.21
CA ASP A 138 4.33 -2.09 -22.24
C ASP A 138 5.65 -1.88 -22.97
N LYS A 139 5.73 -2.46 -24.17
CA LYS A 139 6.71 -2.07 -25.16
C LYS A 139 6.48 -0.57 -25.39
N TYR A 140 7.16 0.28 -24.62
CA TYR A 140 7.54 1.60 -25.08
C TYR A 140 8.61 1.40 -26.16
N GLY A 141 8.14 0.88 -27.28
CA GLY A 141 8.82 0.72 -28.55
C GLY A 141 7.76 1.03 -29.59
N GLY A 142 7.76 2.27 -30.06
CA GLY A 142 6.77 2.82 -31.00
C GLY A 142 6.98 4.33 -31.11
N THR A 143 8.06 4.74 -31.78
CA THR A 143 7.99 5.33 -33.14
C THR A 143 7.47 6.76 -33.13
N ASP A 144 8.39 7.70 -32.86
CA ASP A 144 8.24 9.10 -33.29
C ASP A 144 8.22 9.15 -34.83
N LYS A 145 7.03 8.96 -35.42
CA LYS A 145 6.74 9.43 -36.76
C LYS A 145 6.60 10.95 -36.71
N LYS A 146 7.72 11.69 -36.77
CA LYS A 146 7.69 13.09 -37.21
C LYS A 146 7.43 13.12 -38.72
N LYS A 147 6.18 13.36 -39.11
CA LYS A 147 5.85 13.95 -40.41
C LYS A 147 4.89 15.13 -40.22
N GLN A 148 5.44 16.29 -40.62
CA GLN A 148 4.78 17.47 -41.19
C GLN A 148 3.83 18.30 -40.33
N LYS A 149 4.35 19.46 -39.90
CA LYS A 149 3.71 20.75 -40.19
C LYS A 149 4.74 21.88 -40.11
N THR A 150 5.11 22.42 -41.26
CA THR A 150 5.56 23.82 -41.40
C THR A 150 5.37 24.18 -42.86
N GLU A 151 4.15 24.61 -43.17
CA GLU A 151 3.90 25.50 -44.30
C GLU A 151 4.41 26.89 -43.94
N SER A 152 5.09 27.50 -44.92
CA SER A 152 4.93 28.89 -45.35
C SER A 152 4.89 29.98 -44.27
N TYR A 153 5.97 30.75 -44.16
CA TYR A 153 5.87 32.22 -44.22
C TYR A 153 7.26 32.82 -44.54
N LYS A 154 7.31 33.53 -45.68
CA LYS A 154 8.32 34.45 -46.22
C LYS A 154 9.57 33.86 -46.87
#